data_AF-A0A963EMY6-F1
#
_entry.id   AF-A0A963EMY6-F1
#
_cell.length_a   1.000
_cell.length_b   1.000
_cell.length_c   1.000
_cell.angle_alpha   90.00
_cell.angle_beta   90.00
_cell.angle_gamma   90.00
#
_symmetry.space_group_name_H-M   'P 1'
#
loop_
_entity.id
_entity.type
_entity.pdbx_description
1 polymer ?
#
loop_
_entity_poly.entity_id
_entity_poly.type
_entity_poly.pdbx_seq_one_letter_code
_entity_poly.pdbx_strand_id
1 'polypeptide(L)'
;EEAGLLLELDCREAQFSDLAAWRYDDPRILEWRMEELVGNTAACFRQLLEFWGYSLTSAESARLSPWSSLRPRVNRLVAALERRAPGVRLPYWRAGSVTAPALTAVLAKHSYRGKTAGRQPGVTALHHHYRQGMSGSWRRHFTPEVTRQFRRRYGGLVRQLGYEKGDDW
;
A
#
# COMPACT_ATOMS: atom_id res chain seq x y z
N GLU A 1 -25.04 -0.55 -17.25
CA GLU A 1 -23.75 -0.90 -16.61
C GLU A 1 -22.60 -0.84 -17.61
N GLU A 2 -22.68 -1.58 -18.73
CA GLU A 2 -21.64 -1.60 -19.79
C GLU A 2 -21.22 -0.22 -20.32
N ALA A 3 -22.16 0.62 -20.77
CA ALA A 3 -21.85 1.96 -21.27
C ALA A 3 -21.12 2.83 -20.23
N GLY A 4 -21.42 2.65 -18.94
CA GLY A 4 -20.72 3.33 -17.86
C GLY A 4 -19.29 2.87 -17.70
N LEU A 5 -19.02 1.55 -17.81
CA LEU A 5 -17.67 1.02 -17.77
C LEU A 5 -16.83 1.47 -18.97
N LEU A 6 -17.43 1.55 -20.16
CA LEU A 6 -16.74 2.09 -21.34
C LEU A 6 -16.36 3.56 -21.15
N LEU A 7 -17.28 4.37 -20.61
CA LEU A 7 -16.99 5.76 -20.26
C LEU A 7 -15.89 5.86 -19.19
N GLU A 8 -15.87 4.96 -18.21
CA GLU A 8 -14.78 4.91 -17.23
C GLU A 8 -13.43 4.59 -17.88
N LEU A 9 -13.38 3.75 -18.93
CA LEU A 9 -12.13 3.51 -19.68
C LEU A 9 -11.64 4.76 -20.40
N ASP A 10 -12.55 5.59 -20.90
CA ASP A 10 -12.21 6.89 -21.49
C ASP A 10 -11.72 7.86 -20.40
N CYS A 11 -12.46 7.96 -19.28
CA CYS A 11 -12.12 8.83 -18.15
C CYS A 11 -10.83 8.45 -17.40
N ARG A 12 -10.34 7.22 -17.59
CA ARG A 12 -9.12 6.69 -16.95
C ARG A 12 -7.90 6.62 -17.87
N GLU A 13 -8.03 7.12 -19.11
CA GLU A 13 -6.94 7.06 -20.10
C GLU A 13 -5.63 7.64 -19.56
N ALA A 14 -5.67 8.82 -18.93
CA ALA A 14 -4.49 9.45 -18.34
C ALA A 14 -3.76 8.54 -17.34
N GLN A 15 -4.50 7.85 -16.46
CA GLN A 15 -3.90 6.95 -15.47
C GLN A 15 -3.24 5.74 -16.13
N PHE A 16 -3.82 5.19 -17.20
CA PHE A 16 -3.20 4.09 -17.94
C PHE A 16 -1.97 4.56 -18.72
N SER A 17 -1.99 5.77 -19.27
CA SER A 17 -0.82 6.39 -19.91
C SER A 17 0.31 6.63 -18.91
N ASP A 18 0.01 7.12 -17.71
CA ASP A 18 1.00 7.32 -16.64
C ASP A 18 1.63 5.99 -16.21
N LEU A 19 0.83 4.93 -16.08
CA LEU A 19 1.33 3.58 -15.80
C LEU A 19 2.22 3.07 -16.92
N ALA A 20 1.82 3.24 -18.18
CA ALA A 20 2.62 2.79 -19.33
C ALA A 20 3.98 3.52 -19.41
N ALA A 21 4.00 4.82 -19.10
CA ALA A 21 5.20 5.65 -19.12
C ALA A 21 6.07 5.52 -17.85
N TRP A 22 5.60 4.79 -16.83
CA TRP A 22 6.31 4.66 -15.57
C TRP A 22 7.65 3.93 -15.75
N ARG A 23 8.67 4.38 -15.03
CA ARG A 23 10.02 3.78 -15.05
C ARG A 23 10.11 2.65 -14.04
N TYR A 24 9.83 1.43 -14.51
CA TYR A 24 9.85 0.21 -13.70
C TYR A 24 11.26 -0.29 -13.33
N ASP A 25 12.29 0.12 -14.07
CA ASP A 25 13.68 -0.35 -13.85
C ASP A 25 14.52 0.53 -12.90
N ASP A 26 13.93 1.49 -12.19
CA ASP A 26 14.69 2.36 -11.28
C ASP A 26 14.91 1.69 -9.91
N PRO A 27 16.16 1.39 -9.50
CA PRO A 27 16.43 0.70 -8.24
C PRO A 27 16.07 1.52 -6.99
N ARG A 28 15.76 2.82 -7.14
CA ARG A 28 15.29 3.68 -6.05
C ARG A 28 13.77 3.64 -5.88
N ILE A 29 13.08 2.81 -6.66
CA ILE A 29 11.65 2.61 -6.60
C ILE A 29 11.40 1.16 -6.18
N LEU A 30 10.75 0.98 -5.04
CA LEU A 30 10.28 -0.31 -4.59
C LEU A 30 8.85 -0.51 -5.12
N GLU A 31 8.69 -1.40 -6.08
CA GLU A 31 7.41 -1.74 -6.69
C GLU A 31 6.80 -2.99 -6.06
N TRP A 32 5.49 -2.95 -5.82
CA TRP A 32 4.71 -4.15 -5.52
C TRP A 32 3.38 -4.13 -6.24
N ARG A 33 2.87 -5.34 -6.50
CA ARG A 33 1.49 -5.54 -6.90
C ARG A 33 0.60 -5.57 -5.67
N MET A 34 -0.62 -5.07 -5.80
CA MET A 34 -1.59 -5.08 -4.71
C MET A 34 -1.92 -6.51 -4.25
N GLU A 35 -1.93 -7.48 -5.18
CA GLU A 35 -2.13 -8.89 -4.89
C GLU A 35 -1.06 -9.46 -3.96
N GLU A 36 0.20 -9.09 -4.18
CA GLU A 36 1.34 -9.52 -3.35
C GLU A 36 1.27 -8.87 -1.96
N LEU A 37 1.01 -7.56 -1.91
CA LEU A 37 0.91 -6.82 -0.64
C LEU A 37 -0.19 -7.38 0.27
N VAL A 38 -1.34 -7.75 -0.29
CA VAL A 38 -2.45 -8.34 0.48
C VAL A 38 -2.12 -9.77 0.91
N GLY A 39 -1.42 -10.55 0.09
CA GLY A 39 -1.03 -11.92 0.40
C GLY A 39 0.09 -12.04 1.43
N ASN A 40 1.05 -11.11 1.43
CA ASN A 40 2.25 -11.19 2.26
C ASN A 40 2.68 -9.85 2.88
N THR A 41 1.72 -9.14 3.48
CA THR A 41 1.94 -7.78 4.02
C THR A 41 3.16 -7.67 4.94
N ALA A 42 3.38 -8.65 5.83
CA ALA A 42 4.50 -8.60 6.77
C ALA A 42 5.86 -8.70 6.08
N ALA A 43 5.98 -9.48 5.00
CA ALA A 43 7.22 -9.57 4.24
C ALA A 43 7.46 -8.29 3.43
N CYS A 44 6.44 -7.75 2.76
CA CYS A 44 6.54 -6.48 2.05
C CYS A 44 7.03 -5.37 2.99
N PHE A 45 6.41 -5.20 4.15
CA PHE A 45 6.84 -4.16 5.09
C PHE A 45 8.26 -4.37 5.63
N ARG A 46 8.73 -5.62 5.76
CA ARG A 46 10.13 -5.91 6.12
C ARG A 46 11.08 -5.44 5.01
N GLN A 47 10.77 -5.76 3.76
CA GLN A 47 11.53 -5.31 2.60
C GLN A 47 11.53 -3.78 2.48
N LEU A 48 10.41 -3.10 2.77
CA LEU A 48 10.35 -1.63 2.79
C LEU A 48 11.25 -1.01 3.86
N LEU A 49 11.27 -1.61 5.06
CA LEU A 49 12.15 -1.15 6.13
C LEU A 49 13.62 -1.30 5.71
N GLU A 50 13.99 -2.46 5.15
CA GLU A 50 15.32 -2.70 4.62
C GLU A 50 15.69 -1.72 3.49
N PHE A 51 14.78 -1.51 2.55
CA PHE A 51 14.92 -0.57 1.45
C PHE A 51 15.16 0.87 1.93
N TRP A 52 14.54 1.27 3.04
CA TRP A 52 14.78 2.57 3.69
C TRP A 52 15.98 2.59 4.65
N GLY A 53 16.71 1.48 4.80
CA GLY A 53 17.87 1.36 5.69
C GLY A 53 17.54 1.20 7.17
N TYR A 54 16.32 0.77 7.50
CA TYR A 54 15.91 0.47 8.88
C TYR A 54 16.16 -1.00 9.21
N SER A 55 16.64 -1.24 10.44
CA SER A 55 16.78 -2.60 10.96
C SER A 55 15.54 -3.04 11.73
N LEU A 56 15.14 -4.30 11.55
CA LEU A 56 14.09 -4.93 12.34
C LEU A 56 14.72 -5.60 13.56
N THR A 57 14.49 -5.04 14.74
CA THR A 57 15.03 -5.57 16.00
C THR A 57 14.05 -6.51 16.69
N SER A 58 14.56 -7.54 17.35
CA SER A 58 13.74 -8.45 18.18
C SER A 58 13.11 -7.70 19.37
N ALA A 59 12.06 -8.27 19.95
CA ALA A 59 11.43 -7.73 21.15
C ALA A 59 12.42 -7.64 22.33
N GLU A 60 13.31 -8.62 22.43
CA GLU A 60 14.29 -8.76 23.52
C GLU A 60 15.35 -7.67 23.45
N SER A 61 15.93 -7.43 22.27
CA SER A 61 16.92 -6.36 22.06
C SER A 61 16.34 -4.96 22.32
N ALA A 62 15.06 -4.74 22.04
CA ALA A 62 14.38 -3.48 22.33
C ALA A 62 14.14 -3.23 23.83
N ARG A 63 13.85 -4.28 24.61
CA ARG A 63 13.67 -4.20 26.07
C ARG A 63 14.97 -3.88 26.79
N LEU A 64 16.10 -4.32 26.24
CA LEU A 64 17.44 -4.04 26.79
C LEU A 64 17.90 -2.59 26.53
N SER A 65 17.24 -1.83 25.66
CA SER A 65 17.57 -0.44 25.39
C SER A 65 16.72 0.51 26.26
N PRO A 66 17.28 1.15 27.31
CA PRO A 66 16.55 2.06 28.20
C PRO A 66 15.97 3.28 27.48
N TRP A 67 16.54 3.64 26.34
CA TRP A 67 16.17 4.79 25.52
C TRP A 67 14.89 4.59 24.68
N SER A 68 14.47 3.34 24.45
CA SER A 68 13.32 2.99 23.60
C SER A 68 12.00 3.58 24.10
N SER A 69 11.83 3.68 25.42
CA SER A 69 10.63 4.20 26.08
C SER A 69 10.66 5.71 26.29
N LEU A 70 11.85 6.32 26.30
CA LEU A 70 12.04 7.76 26.46
C LEU A 70 11.86 8.51 25.13
N ARG A 71 12.36 7.94 24.03
CA ARG A 71 12.28 8.54 22.68
C ARG A 71 10.90 9.05 22.29
N PRO A 72 9.80 8.26 22.37
CA PRO A 72 8.47 8.76 21.98
C PRO A 72 7.96 9.90 22.87
N ARG A 73 8.39 9.97 24.15
CA ARG A 73 8.03 11.07 25.05
C ARG A 73 8.75 12.36 24.67
N VAL A 74 10.05 12.26 24.38
CA VAL A 74 10.87 13.39 23.91
C VAL A 74 10.31 13.94 22.60
N ASN A 75 10.02 13.08 21.62
CA ASN A 75 9.47 13.53 20.34
C ASN A 75 8.08 14.19 20.48
N ARG A 76 7.23 13.72 21.39
CA ARG A 76 5.95 14.39 21.68
C ARG A 76 6.12 15.76 22.32
N LEU A 77 7.11 15.90 23.21
CA LEU A 77 7.44 17.19 23.83
C LEU A 77 7.95 18.17 22.77
N VAL A 78 8.88 17.73 21.91
CA VAL A 78 9.39 18.51 20.77
C VAL A 78 8.24 18.97 19.88
N ALA A 79 7.35 18.07 19.46
CA ALA A 79 6.18 18.43 18.65
C ALA A 79 5.20 19.38 19.36
N ALA A 80 5.12 19.34 20.69
CA ALA A 80 4.30 20.28 21.45
C ALA A 80 4.95 21.68 21.53
N LEU A 81 6.28 21.76 21.62
CA LEU A 81 7.03 23.00 21.61
C LEU A 81 6.98 23.69 20.25
N GLU A 82 7.19 22.95 19.16
CA GLU A 82 7.11 23.50 17.80
C GLU A 82 5.72 24.07 17.48
N ARG A 83 4.65 23.44 17.98
CA ARG A 83 3.28 23.96 17.85
C ARG A 83 3.03 25.25 18.64
N ARG A 84 3.77 25.47 19.73
CA ARG A 84 3.64 26.67 20.57
C ARG A 84 4.54 27.82 20.14
N ALA A 85 5.63 27.53 19.43
CA ALA A 85 6.58 28.52 18.92
C ALA A 85 6.75 28.35 17.39
N PRO A 86 5.84 28.93 16.57
CA PRO A 86 5.97 28.87 15.13
C PRO A 86 7.27 29.55 14.69
N GLY A 87 8.16 28.80 14.05
CA GLY A 87 9.48 29.27 13.60
C GLY A 87 10.67 28.51 14.20
N VAL A 88 10.47 27.83 15.34
CA VAL A 88 11.50 26.97 15.93
C VAL A 88 11.33 25.55 15.41
N ARG A 89 12.36 25.00 14.75
CA ARG A 89 12.44 23.58 14.36
C ARG A 89 13.46 22.88 15.24
N LEU A 90 12.99 21.93 16.05
CA LEU A 90 13.84 21.19 16.97
C LEU A 90 14.17 19.80 16.38
N PRO A 91 15.35 19.25 16.69
CA PRO A 91 15.72 17.92 16.18
C PRO A 91 14.83 16.84 16.81
N TYR A 92 14.15 16.08 15.95
CA TYR A 92 13.45 14.87 16.37
C TYR A 92 14.43 13.73 16.56
N TRP A 93 14.26 12.98 17.65
CA TRP A 93 15.03 11.76 17.83
C TRP A 93 14.48 10.67 16.92
N ARG A 94 15.16 10.45 15.80
CA ARG A 94 14.78 9.44 14.82
C ARG A 94 15.10 8.04 15.31
N ALA A 95 14.18 7.12 15.03
CA ALA A 95 14.43 5.70 15.18
C ALA A 95 15.34 5.22 14.05
N GLY A 96 16.42 4.50 14.34
CA GLY A 96 17.14 3.72 13.33
C GLY A 96 16.60 2.29 13.17
N SER A 97 15.69 1.88 14.05
CA SER A 97 15.15 0.52 14.09
C SER A 97 13.67 0.48 14.47
N VAL A 98 13.00 -0.55 13.98
CA VAL A 98 11.61 -0.88 14.29
C VAL A 98 11.59 -2.25 14.96
N THR A 99 10.81 -2.41 16.02
CA THR A 99 10.72 -3.70 16.71
C THR A 99 9.71 -4.59 16.00
N ALA A 100 10.00 -5.89 15.89
CA ALA A 100 9.08 -6.84 15.26
C ALA A 100 7.66 -6.83 15.88
N PRO A 101 7.48 -6.78 17.22
CA PRO A 101 6.15 -6.69 17.82
C PRO A 101 5.43 -5.37 17.49
N ALA A 102 6.15 -4.24 17.43
CA ALA A 102 5.54 -2.97 17.07
C ALA A 102 5.05 -2.98 15.63
N LEU A 103 5.84 -3.55 14.71
CA LEU A 103 5.42 -3.73 13.32
C LEU A 103 4.17 -4.61 13.26
N THR A 104 4.17 -5.78 13.90
CA THR A 104 3.01 -6.68 13.92
C THR A 104 1.77 -5.99 14.48
N ALA A 105 1.89 -5.23 15.57
CA ALA A 105 0.77 -4.50 16.16
C ALA A 105 0.21 -3.42 15.22
N VAL A 106 1.08 -2.69 14.53
CA VAL A 106 0.67 -1.69 13.52
C VAL A 106 -0.02 -2.36 12.34
N LEU A 107 0.56 -3.44 11.79
CA LEU A 107 -0.04 -4.19 10.69
C LEU A 107 -1.40 -4.76 11.08
N ALA A 108 -1.55 -5.33 12.27
CA ALA A 108 -2.82 -5.84 12.77
C ALA A 108 -3.88 -4.73 12.88
N LYS A 109 -3.51 -3.59 13.48
CA LYS A 109 -4.39 -2.41 13.63
C LYS A 109 -4.86 -1.85 12.28
N HIS A 110 -3.98 -1.84 11.28
CA HIS A 110 -4.25 -1.27 9.96
C HIS A 110 -4.67 -2.29 8.91
N SER A 111 -4.80 -3.57 9.29
CA SER A 111 -5.37 -4.61 8.45
C SER A 111 -6.81 -4.29 8.05
N TYR A 112 -7.29 -4.88 6.96
CA TYR A 112 -8.69 -4.76 6.54
C TYR A 112 -9.66 -5.08 7.68
N ARG A 113 -9.41 -6.18 8.41
CA ARG A 113 -10.18 -6.57 9.58
C ARG A 113 -10.17 -5.49 10.67
N GLY A 114 -9.01 -4.93 10.97
CA GLY A 114 -8.86 -3.83 11.95
C GLY A 114 -9.60 -2.55 11.54
N LYS A 115 -9.63 -2.26 10.23
CA LYS A 115 -10.30 -1.07 9.66
C LYS A 115 -11.81 -1.20 9.45
N THR A 116 -12.34 -2.43 9.49
CA THR A 116 -13.75 -2.73 9.18
C THR A 116 -14.48 -3.33 10.37
N ALA A 117 -14.03 -3.01 11.59
CA ALA A 117 -14.60 -3.51 12.84
C ALA A 117 -14.76 -5.05 12.86
N GLY A 118 -13.81 -5.78 12.26
CA GLY A 118 -13.80 -7.24 12.31
C GLY A 118 -14.39 -7.95 11.09
N ARG A 119 -14.91 -7.23 10.09
CA ARG A 119 -15.51 -7.85 8.90
C ARG A 119 -14.50 -8.72 8.13
N GLN A 120 -14.96 -9.88 7.68
CA GLN A 120 -14.14 -10.79 6.89
C GLN A 120 -13.98 -10.29 5.44
N PRO A 121 -12.81 -10.51 4.80
CA PRO A 121 -12.65 -10.29 3.36
C PRO A 121 -13.74 -11.02 2.56
N GLY A 122 -14.26 -10.37 1.50
CA GLY A 122 -15.30 -10.91 0.63
C GLY A 122 -16.73 -10.50 0.98
N VAL A 123 -16.99 -10.04 2.21
CA VAL A 123 -18.28 -9.45 2.56
C VAL A 123 -18.37 -8.03 2.00
N THR A 124 -19.31 -7.83 1.07
CA THR A 124 -19.48 -6.56 0.37
C THR A 124 -20.27 -5.57 1.23
N ALA A 125 -19.74 -4.37 1.48
CA ALA A 125 -20.56 -3.23 1.89
C ALA A 125 -20.42 -2.10 0.87
N LEU A 126 -21.50 -1.85 0.13
CA LEU A 126 -21.53 -0.95 -1.03
C LEU A 126 -21.19 0.50 -0.68
N HIS A 127 -21.64 0.98 0.48
CA HIS A 127 -21.47 2.37 0.91
C HIS A 127 -20.24 2.59 1.82
N HIS A 128 -19.36 1.59 1.92
CA HIS A 128 -18.17 1.66 2.76
C HIS A 128 -16.91 1.77 1.90
N HIS A 129 -15.99 2.67 2.26
CA HIS A 129 -14.72 2.87 1.53
C HIS A 129 -13.96 1.55 1.33
N TYR A 130 -13.77 0.79 2.41
CA TYR A 130 -13.37 -0.61 2.31
C TYR A 130 -14.57 -1.45 1.85
N ARG A 131 -14.69 -1.73 0.55
CA ARG A 131 -15.89 -2.38 -0.01
C ARG A 131 -15.93 -3.90 0.19
N GLN A 132 -14.87 -4.60 -0.22
CA GLN A 132 -14.77 -6.07 -0.22
C GLN A 132 -13.43 -6.60 0.27
N GLY A 133 -12.33 -5.86 0.06
CA GLY A 133 -10.99 -6.26 0.50
C GLY A 133 -10.43 -7.48 -0.24
N MET A 134 -10.89 -7.73 -1.48
CA MET A 134 -10.45 -8.83 -2.33
C MET A 134 -10.07 -8.32 -3.73
N SER A 135 -9.03 -8.92 -4.30
CA SER A 135 -8.66 -8.72 -5.70
C SER A 135 -9.59 -9.51 -6.63
N GLY A 136 -9.70 -9.09 -7.89
CA GLY A 136 -10.42 -9.84 -8.93
C GLY A 136 -11.93 -9.61 -9.02
N SER A 137 -12.52 -8.73 -8.19
CA SER A 137 -13.96 -8.40 -8.28
C SER A 137 -14.38 -7.86 -9.66
N TRP A 138 -13.45 -7.31 -10.44
CA TRP A 138 -13.69 -6.82 -11.79
C TRP A 138 -14.21 -7.90 -12.74
N ARG A 139 -13.84 -9.18 -12.55
CA ARG A 139 -14.26 -10.30 -13.41
C ARG A 139 -15.78 -10.47 -13.48
N ARG A 140 -16.51 -10.02 -12.45
CA ARG A 140 -17.98 -10.09 -12.41
C ARG A 140 -18.65 -8.96 -13.19
N HIS A 141 -17.93 -7.88 -13.46
CA HIS A 141 -18.47 -6.67 -14.09
C HIS A 141 -18.00 -6.50 -15.55
N PHE A 142 -16.88 -7.12 -15.93
CA PHE A 142 -16.35 -7.04 -17.28
C PHE A 142 -17.21 -7.88 -18.24
N THR A 143 -17.95 -7.20 -19.11
CA THR A 143 -18.68 -7.83 -20.22
C THR A 143 -17.71 -8.18 -21.37
N PRO A 144 -18.12 -9.01 -22.34
CA PRO A 144 -17.30 -9.30 -23.52
C PRO A 144 -16.93 -8.04 -24.32
N GLU A 145 -17.83 -7.04 -24.39
CA GLU A 145 -17.55 -5.76 -25.05
C GLU A 145 -16.46 -4.97 -24.34
N VAL A 146 -16.63 -4.76 -23.02
CA VAL A 146 -15.66 -4.02 -22.20
C VAL A 146 -14.30 -4.71 -22.25
N THR A 147 -14.28 -6.04 -22.18
CA THR A 147 -13.06 -6.84 -22.31
C THR A 147 -12.39 -6.60 -23.65
N ARG A 148 -13.15 -6.61 -24.76
CA ARG A 148 -12.61 -6.34 -26.10
C ARG A 148 -12.03 -4.94 -26.22
N GLN A 149 -12.73 -3.92 -25.72
CA GLN A 149 -12.24 -2.54 -25.77
C GLN A 149 -11.01 -2.34 -24.89
N PHE A 150 -11.00 -2.94 -23.69
CA PHE A 150 -9.86 -2.88 -22.79
C PHE A 150 -8.62 -3.54 -23.40
N ARG A 151 -8.74 -4.75 -23.96
CA ARG A 151 -7.65 -5.43 -24.67
C ARG A 151 -7.12 -4.59 -25.82
N ARG A 152 -8.02 -4.03 -26.65
CA ARG A 152 -7.65 -3.20 -27.80
C ARG A 152 -6.80 -2.00 -27.40
N ARG A 153 -7.11 -1.35 -26.29
CA ARG A 153 -6.46 -0.10 -25.86
C ARG A 153 -5.25 -0.34 -24.95
N TYR A 154 -5.33 -1.31 -24.04
CA TYR A 154 -4.40 -1.47 -22.93
C TYR A 154 -3.79 -2.87 -22.83
N GLY A 155 -4.02 -3.76 -23.80
CA GLY A 155 -3.42 -5.10 -23.80
C GLY A 155 -1.89 -5.09 -23.81
N GLY A 156 -1.27 -4.09 -24.45
CA GLY A 156 0.18 -3.85 -24.35
C GLY A 156 0.64 -3.57 -22.91
N LEU A 157 -0.10 -2.73 -22.17
CA LEU A 157 0.18 -2.40 -20.77
C LEU A 157 0.08 -3.64 -19.87
N VAL A 158 -0.95 -4.46 -20.05
CA VAL A 158 -1.12 -5.70 -19.26
C VAL A 158 0.08 -6.65 -19.43
N ARG A 159 0.61 -6.76 -20.65
CA ARG A 159 1.82 -7.53 -20.96
C ARG A 159 3.08 -6.90 -20.35
N GLN A 160 3.23 -5.58 -20.49
CA GLN A 160 4.35 -4.83 -19.88
C GLN A 160 4.40 -5.06 -18.37
N LEU A 161 3.26 -5.01 -17.69
CA LEU A 161 3.14 -5.24 -16.25
C LEU A 161 3.31 -6.72 -15.85
N GLY A 162 3.44 -7.63 -16.82
CA GLY A 162 3.63 -9.06 -16.60
C GLY A 162 2.41 -9.77 -16.00
N TYR A 163 1.21 -9.22 -16.19
CA TYR A 163 -0.04 -9.91 -15.84
C TYR A 163 -0.40 -10.99 -16.87
N GLU A 164 -0.02 -10.78 -18.14
CA GLU A 164 -0.31 -11.71 -19.23
C GLU A 164 0.89 -11.88 -20.17
N LYS A 165 1.00 -13.05 -20.81
CA LYS A 165 2.11 -13.38 -21.73
C LYS A 165 1.75 -13.25 -23.20
N GLY A 166 0.46 -13.25 -23.54
CA GLY A 166 -0.04 -13.23 -24.91
C GLY A 166 -1.34 -12.43 -25.03
N ASP A 167 -2.05 -12.59 -26.14
CA ASP A 167 -3.31 -11.87 -26.42
C ASP A 167 -4.57 -12.73 -26.19
N ASP A 168 -4.41 -13.97 -25.73
CA ASP A 168 -5.48 -14.99 -25.60
C ASP A 168 -6.25 -14.99 -24.26
N TRP A 169 -6.03 -14.00 -23.39
CA TRP A 169 -6.61 -13.91 -22.03
C TRP A 169 -7.93 -13.18 -21.99
#